data_AF-A0A956BWT0-F1
#
_entry.id   AF-A0A956BWT0-F1
#
_cell.length_a   1.000
_cell.length_b   1.000
_cell.length_c   1.000
_cell.angle_alpha   90.00
_cell.angle_beta   90.00
_cell.angle_gamma   90.00
#
_symmetry.space_group_name_H-M   'P 1'
#
loop_
_entity.id
_entity.type
_entity.pdbx_description
1 polymer ?
#
loop_
_entity_poly.entity_id
_entity_poly.type
_entity_poly.pdbx_seq_one_letter_code
_entity_poly.pdbx_strand_id
1 'polypeptide(L)'
;TGAPPFAAPTPIGVLTRHLNDTVPPPSERYVERPIPPEADQILLRAMEKDPDARFQSAEEMRAAFQDYLADMGALSSLSTQERLAFERQKNSRFPNLATRGDVDRYEKAIRRRSRLGIVLLAAVMGAGFGGAYYLYRDLQGEEISLVEVEPNNSPAEAQRLLPGVAVKGFLGRRQENGSGDADVYRITRPGSETQYITLTVTGLPNMDIVVDVVRAGSAEPVLVLNGQGVGAPEHVPAFPLYGSEYFLQVRERWIQGQHPAENISDAYTILWSVAHLTEDDERELNNTVAAANPLPADRPIRGVLGWDGDIDVYCAAEAGAEKVISVEGVAGVDLLVRLFQPTMAEPTVVNGGGLGEGERTAVLPAIVQGETCVEISARTGPGLSPSNPLQPYLVRFETPGE
;
A
#
# COMPACT_ATOMS: atom_id res chain seq x y z
N THR A 1 -33.56 51.93 -29.87
CA THR A 1 -33.74 50.53 -30.29
C THR A 1 -33.78 49.55 -29.12
N GLY A 2 -33.18 49.84 -27.96
CA GLY A 2 -33.34 49.02 -26.74
C GLY A 2 -32.55 47.70 -26.72
N ALA A 3 -31.88 47.36 -27.83
CA ALA A 3 -31.00 46.19 -27.98
C ALA A 3 -29.56 46.63 -28.29
N PRO A 4 -28.54 45.88 -27.83
CA PRO A 4 -27.13 46.22 -28.07
C PRO A 4 -26.73 46.08 -29.54
N PRO A 5 -25.75 46.87 -30.04
CA PRO A 5 -25.33 46.85 -31.44
C PRO A 5 -24.64 45.53 -31.85
N PHE A 6 -23.98 44.83 -30.94
CA PHE A 6 -23.32 43.56 -31.21
C PHE A 6 -23.86 42.44 -30.31
N ALA A 7 -24.04 41.24 -30.87
CA ALA A 7 -24.43 40.04 -30.16
C ALA A 7 -23.57 38.84 -30.61
N ALA A 8 -23.12 38.02 -29.67
CA ALA A 8 -22.37 36.80 -29.95
C ALA A 8 -22.62 35.75 -28.84
N PRO A 9 -22.44 34.43 -29.11
CA PRO A 9 -22.66 33.37 -28.13
C PRO A 9 -21.71 33.41 -26.92
N THR A 10 -20.55 34.07 -27.03
CA THR A 10 -19.54 34.16 -25.98
C THR A 10 -19.12 35.62 -25.72
N PRO A 11 -18.70 35.97 -24.48
CA PRO A 11 -18.20 37.31 -24.16
C PRO A 11 -17.01 37.75 -25.03
N ILE A 12 -16.08 36.85 -25.33
CA ILE A 12 -14.96 37.10 -26.26
C ILE A 12 -15.46 37.40 -27.67
N GLY A 13 -16.52 36.70 -28.12
CA GLY A 13 -17.16 36.99 -29.40
C GLY A 13 -17.73 38.41 -29.45
N VAL A 14 -18.35 38.89 -28.37
CA VAL A 14 -18.87 40.26 -28.30
C VAL A 14 -17.72 41.28 -28.36
N LEU A 15 -16.62 41.06 -27.63
CA LEU A 15 -15.43 41.92 -27.67
C LEU A 15 -14.79 41.98 -29.06
N THR A 16 -14.68 40.82 -29.72
CA THR A 16 -14.11 40.73 -31.08
C THR A 16 -14.94 41.56 -32.09
N ARG A 17 -16.27 41.51 -31.98
CA ARG A 17 -17.16 42.36 -32.80
C ARG A 17 -17.01 43.85 -32.49
N HIS A 18 -16.77 44.22 -31.23
CA HIS A 18 -16.51 45.62 -30.90
C HIS A 18 -15.20 46.14 -31.52
N LEU A 19 -14.23 45.25 -31.76
CA LEU A 19 -12.96 45.62 -32.40
C LEU A 19 -13.08 45.66 -33.93
N ASN A 20 -13.76 44.67 -34.52
CA ASN A 20 -13.66 44.40 -35.96
C ASN A 20 -14.94 44.70 -36.75
N ASP A 21 -16.13 44.58 -36.15
CA ASP A 21 -17.39 44.72 -36.88
C ASP A 21 -17.81 46.20 -36.93
N THR A 22 -18.32 46.62 -38.08
CA THR A 22 -18.99 47.92 -38.25
C THR A 22 -20.33 47.92 -37.54
N VAL A 23 -20.68 49.04 -36.89
CA VAL A 23 -21.98 49.17 -36.23
C VAL A 23 -23.07 49.21 -37.31
N PRO A 24 -24.09 48.34 -37.24
CA PRO A 24 -25.22 48.41 -38.17
C PRO A 24 -26.00 49.71 -37.93
N PRO A 25 -26.45 50.40 -39.00
CA PRO A 25 -27.20 51.63 -38.89
C PRO A 25 -28.44 51.49 -37.99
N PRO A 26 -28.72 52.45 -37.09
CA PRO A 26 -29.92 52.45 -36.28
C PRO A 26 -31.23 52.33 -37.07
N SER A 27 -31.31 52.92 -38.27
CA SER A 27 -32.50 52.83 -39.14
C SER A 27 -32.84 51.38 -39.54
N GLU A 28 -31.84 50.56 -39.84
CA GLU A 28 -32.03 49.14 -40.20
C GLU A 28 -32.59 48.33 -39.03
N ARG A 29 -32.31 48.74 -37.79
CA ARG A 29 -32.72 48.02 -36.58
C ARG A 29 -34.08 48.42 -36.04
N TYR A 30 -34.62 49.55 -36.45
CA TYR A 30 -35.84 50.09 -35.85
C TYR A 30 -36.75 50.69 -36.92
N VAL A 31 -37.20 49.81 -37.82
CA VAL A 31 -38.04 50.12 -38.98
C VAL A 31 -39.35 50.82 -38.61
N GLU A 32 -39.90 50.54 -37.42
CA GLU A 32 -41.17 51.12 -36.95
C GLU A 32 -41.12 52.62 -36.65
N ARG A 33 -39.92 53.20 -36.46
CA ARG A 33 -39.75 54.64 -36.27
C ARG A 33 -38.64 55.12 -37.19
N PRO A 34 -38.97 55.78 -38.32
CA PRO A 34 -37.98 56.12 -39.33
C PRO A 34 -36.92 57.05 -38.71
N ILE A 35 -35.69 56.53 -38.63
CA ILE A 35 -34.51 57.32 -38.31
C ILE A 35 -33.98 57.84 -39.65
N PRO A 36 -33.87 59.17 -39.82
CA PRO A 36 -33.40 59.73 -41.08
C PRO A 36 -31.95 59.30 -41.38
N PRO A 37 -31.61 59.05 -42.67
CA PRO A 37 -30.27 58.59 -43.06
C PRO A 37 -29.12 59.50 -42.59
N GLU A 38 -29.36 60.80 -42.48
CA GLU A 38 -28.38 61.79 -42.03
C GLU A 38 -28.05 61.64 -40.54
N ALA A 39 -29.04 61.25 -39.73
CA ALA A 39 -28.82 60.95 -38.31
C ALA A 39 -28.00 59.66 -38.14
N ASP A 40 -28.20 58.67 -39.02
CA ASP A 40 -27.37 57.47 -39.05
C ASP A 40 -25.92 57.81 -39.39
N GLN A 41 -25.65 58.75 -40.31
CA GLN A 41 -24.28 59.16 -40.64
C GLN A 41 -23.55 59.77 -39.43
N ILE A 42 -24.23 60.65 -38.68
CA ILE A 42 -23.66 61.24 -37.46
C ILE A 42 -23.39 60.14 -36.42
N LEU A 43 -24.32 59.20 -36.23
CA LEU A 43 -24.16 58.11 -35.27
C LEU A 43 -23.07 57.11 -35.67
N LEU A 44 -22.97 56.78 -36.96
CA LEU A 44 -21.93 55.88 -37.48
C LEU A 44 -20.53 56.51 -37.34
N ARG A 45 -20.38 57.81 -37.66
CA ARG A 45 -19.11 58.54 -37.46
C ARG A 45 -18.71 58.57 -35.99
N ALA A 46 -19.65 58.74 -35.07
CA ALA A 46 -19.36 58.71 -33.64
C ALA A 46 -18.94 57.32 -33.13
N MET A 47 -19.34 56.26 -33.84
CA MET A 47 -19.08 54.86 -33.50
C MET A 47 -17.94 54.22 -34.31
N GLU A 48 -17.22 55.00 -35.11
CA GLU A 48 -16.10 54.55 -35.94
C GLU A 48 -15.01 53.89 -35.06
N LYS A 49 -14.21 52.96 -35.57
CA LYS A 49 -13.19 52.29 -34.73
C LYS A 49 -11.96 53.17 -34.54
N ASP A 50 -11.56 53.86 -35.60
CA ASP A 50 -10.46 54.81 -35.59
C ASP A 50 -10.85 56.09 -34.84
N PRO A 51 -10.19 56.43 -33.71
CA PRO A 51 -10.45 57.67 -32.97
C PRO A 51 -10.29 58.94 -33.83
N ASP A 52 -9.38 58.95 -34.80
CA ASP A 52 -9.11 60.13 -35.64
C ASP A 52 -10.25 60.37 -36.65
N ALA A 53 -11.00 59.32 -37.00
CA ALA A 53 -12.17 59.39 -37.87
C ALA A 53 -13.47 59.80 -37.13
N ARG A 54 -13.46 59.82 -35.79
CA ARG A 54 -14.61 60.25 -34.97
C ARG A 54 -14.71 61.77 -34.85
N PHE A 55 -15.77 62.22 -34.20
CA PHE A 55 -15.83 63.56 -33.62
C PHE A 55 -14.81 63.68 -32.48
N GLN A 56 -13.97 64.71 -32.54
CA GLN A 56 -12.90 64.93 -31.57
C GLN A 56 -13.41 65.55 -30.26
N SER A 57 -14.64 66.06 -30.25
CA SER A 57 -15.31 66.55 -29.04
C SER A 57 -16.82 66.33 -29.08
N ALA A 58 -17.44 66.33 -27.90
CA ALA A 58 -18.90 66.32 -27.78
C ALA A 58 -19.52 67.60 -28.39
N GLU A 59 -18.81 68.74 -28.32
CA GLU A 59 -19.22 69.98 -28.96
C GLU A 59 -19.28 69.86 -30.50
N GLU A 60 -18.30 69.19 -31.12
CA GLU A 60 -18.28 68.95 -32.57
C GLU A 60 -19.46 68.07 -33.00
N MET A 61 -19.71 66.99 -32.25
CA MET A 61 -20.86 66.11 -32.50
C MET A 61 -22.20 66.85 -32.30
N ARG A 62 -22.29 67.70 -31.28
CA ARG A 62 -23.46 68.55 -31.02
C ARG A 62 -23.69 69.51 -32.19
N ALA A 63 -22.64 70.15 -32.70
CA ALA A 63 -22.74 71.04 -33.85
C ALA A 63 -23.30 70.30 -35.09
N ALA A 64 -22.80 69.09 -35.38
CA ALA A 64 -23.32 68.27 -36.49
C ALA A 64 -24.82 67.96 -36.36
N PHE A 65 -25.31 67.64 -35.15
CA PHE A 65 -26.75 67.47 -34.91
C PHE A 65 -27.54 68.78 -35.02
N GLN A 66 -26.97 69.90 -34.58
CA GLN A 66 -27.62 71.20 -34.70
C GLN A 66 -27.76 71.64 -36.15
N ASP A 67 -26.71 71.46 -36.96
CA ASP A 67 -26.73 71.76 -38.38
C ASP A 67 -27.79 70.89 -39.10
N TYR A 68 -27.84 69.59 -38.79
CA TYR A 68 -28.88 68.70 -39.30
C TYR A 68 -30.30 69.15 -38.92
N LEU A 69 -30.52 69.50 -37.65
CA LEU A 69 -31.83 69.98 -37.18
C LEU A 69 -32.20 71.35 -37.77
N ALA A 70 -31.20 72.20 -38.06
CA ALA A 70 -31.38 73.48 -38.73
C ALA A 70 -31.84 73.28 -40.18
N ASP A 71 -31.17 72.37 -40.90
CA ASP A 71 -31.45 72.04 -42.29
C ASP A 71 -32.84 71.41 -42.48
N MET A 72 -33.27 70.58 -41.52
CA MET A 72 -34.64 70.05 -41.46
C MET A 72 -35.73 71.08 -41.11
N GLY A 73 -35.38 72.36 -40.91
CA GLY A 73 -36.30 73.42 -40.48
C GLY A 73 -36.86 73.23 -39.05
N ALA A 74 -36.32 72.27 -38.29
CA ALA A 74 -36.83 71.84 -37.00
C ALA A 74 -36.37 72.72 -35.82
N LEU A 75 -35.30 73.51 -36.00
CA LEU A 75 -34.85 74.46 -34.97
C LEU A 75 -35.74 75.71 -34.84
N SER A 76 -36.64 75.97 -35.79
CA SER A 76 -37.58 77.09 -35.73
C SER A 76 -38.89 76.74 -35.01
N SER A 77 -39.10 75.50 -34.56
CA SER A 77 -40.36 75.07 -33.94
C SER A 77 -40.21 74.42 -32.57
N LEU A 78 -39.07 74.56 -31.87
CA LEU A 78 -38.97 74.13 -30.47
C LEU A 78 -39.58 75.18 -29.55
N SER A 79 -40.91 75.14 -29.43
CA SER A 79 -41.67 76.05 -28.57
C SER A 79 -41.41 75.76 -27.08
N THR A 80 -41.51 76.79 -26.23
CA THR A 80 -41.46 76.69 -24.76
C THR A 80 -42.44 75.64 -24.20
N GLN A 81 -43.49 75.27 -24.95
CA GLN A 81 -44.41 74.18 -24.60
C GLN A 81 -43.78 72.78 -24.66
N GLU A 82 -42.82 72.51 -25.54
CA GLU A 82 -42.16 71.19 -25.63
C GLU A 82 -41.13 71.00 -24.51
N ARG A 83 -40.49 72.07 -24.04
CA ARG A 83 -39.64 72.04 -22.83
C ARG A 83 -40.44 71.69 -21.57
N LEU A 84 -41.68 72.17 -21.45
CA LEU A 84 -42.58 71.85 -20.34
C LEU A 84 -43.21 70.44 -20.46
N ALA A 85 -43.41 69.94 -21.68
CA ALA A 85 -43.85 68.57 -21.93
C ALA A 85 -42.74 67.53 -21.60
N PHE A 86 -41.47 67.86 -21.86
CA PHE A 86 -40.33 67.03 -21.51
C PHE A 86 -40.12 66.92 -19.98
N GLU A 87 -40.40 67.99 -19.22
CA GLU A 87 -40.42 67.93 -17.75
C GLU A 87 -41.62 67.16 -17.19
N ARG A 88 -42.82 67.29 -17.79
CA ARG A 88 -44.01 66.53 -17.38
C ARG A 88 -43.92 65.03 -17.69
N GLN A 89 -43.20 64.63 -18.75
CA GLN A 89 -43.02 63.22 -19.13
C GLN A 89 -41.93 62.50 -18.31
N LYS A 90 -41.11 63.21 -17.52
CA LYS A 90 -40.14 62.60 -16.59
C LYS A 90 -40.83 61.86 -15.42
N ASN A 91 -42.10 62.17 -15.12
CA ASN A 91 -42.84 61.61 -13.98
C ASN A 91 -43.87 60.53 -14.33
N SER A 92 -43.95 60.06 -15.59
CA SER A 92 -44.94 59.05 -15.97
C SER A 92 -44.48 58.23 -17.18
N ARG A 93 -43.51 57.32 -16.97
CA ARG A 93 -43.35 56.19 -17.90
C ARG A 93 -42.48 55.02 -17.43
N PHE A 94 -42.72 54.45 -16.26
CA PHE A 94 -42.17 53.13 -15.94
C PHE A 94 -43.04 52.33 -14.96
N PRO A 95 -44.03 51.53 -15.41
CA PRO A 95 -44.79 50.66 -14.51
C PRO A 95 -44.04 49.40 -14.07
N ASN A 96 -42.82 49.14 -14.57
CA ASN A 96 -42.01 47.97 -14.19
C ASN A 96 -40.51 48.27 -14.35
N LEU A 97 -39.92 49.03 -13.43
CA LEU A 97 -38.48 48.93 -13.18
C LEU A 97 -38.28 48.00 -11.99
N ALA A 98 -37.41 47.00 -12.15
CA ALA A 98 -36.88 46.23 -11.04
C ALA A 98 -36.43 47.22 -9.94
N THR A 99 -37.04 47.13 -8.77
CA THR A 99 -36.64 48.00 -7.66
C THR A 99 -35.25 47.59 -7.17
N ARG A 100 -34.52 48.50 -6.52
CA ARG A 100 -33.22 48.20 -5.87
C ARG A 100 -33.31 46.97 -4.94
N GLY A 101 -34.49 46.73 -4.34
CA GLY A 101 -34.79 45.55 -3.52
C GLY A 101 -35.06 44.24 -4.30
N ASP A 102 -35.41 44.31 -5.59
CA ASP A 102 -35.55 43.12 -6.46
C ASP A 102 -34.19 42.69 -7.02
N VAL A 103 -33.31 43.65 -7.32
CA VAL A 103 -31.91 43.39 -7.69
C VAL A 103 -31.15 42.75 -6.51
N ASP A 104 -31.34 43.25 -5.29
CA ASP A 104 -30.74 42.66 -4.08
C ASP A 104 -31.27 41.25 -3.77
N ARG A 105 -32.56 40.98 -4.03
CA ARG A 105 -33.17 39.64 -3.90
C ARG A 105 -32.63 38.67 -4.96
N TYR A 106 -32.46 39.14 -6.19
CA TYR A 106 -31.89 38.37 -7.31
C TYR A 106 -30.38 38.10 -7.10
N GLU A 107 -29.61 39.08 -6.62
CA GLU A 107 -28.20 38.92 -6.24
C GLU A 107 -28.01 37.91 -5.11
N LYS A 108 -28.85 37.93 -4.07
CA LYS A 108 -28.79 36.94 -2.97
C LYS A 108 -29.14 35.53 -3.45
N ALA A 109 -30.07 35.38 -4.39
CA ALA A 109 -30.44 34.10 -4.98
C ALA A 109 -29.35 33.54 -5.93
N ILE A 110 -28.73 34.39 -6.74
CA ILE A 110 -27.60 34.04 -7.62
C ILE A 110 -26.36 33.68 -6.80
N ARG A 111 -26.02 34.44 -5.75
CA ARG A 111 -24.86 34.15 -4.89
C ARG A 111 -25.02 32.84 -4.11
N ARG A 112 -26.25 32.44 -3.73
CA ARG A 112 -26.51 31.13 -3.11
C ARG A 112 -26.42 29.99 -4.12
N ARG A 113 -26.97 30.15 -5.34
CA ARG A 113 -26.88 29.13 -6.41
C ARG A 113 -25.46 28.99 -6.98
N SER A 114 -24.69 30.06 -7.08
CA SER A 114 -23.29 30.02 -7.50
C SER A 114 -22.37 29.45 -6.43
N ARG A 115 -22.61 29.75 -5.15
CA ARG A 115 -21.89 29.11 -4.03
C ARG A 115 -22.19 27.62 -3.92
N LEU A 116 -23.45 27.20 -4.11
CA LEU A 116 -23.80 25.78 -4.13
C LEU A 116 -23.12 25.06 -5.31
N GLY A 117 -23.08 25.70 -6.48
CA GLY A 117 -22.37 25.19 -7.65
C GLY A 117 -20.86 25.06 -7.43
N ILE A 118 -20.22 26.04 -6.79
CA ILE A 118 -18.79 25.99 -6.45
C ILE A 118 -18.51 24.90 -5.42
N VAL A 119 -19.36 24.74 -4.40
CA VAL A 119 -19.21 23.68 -3.38
C VAL A 119 -19.39 22.30 -4.00
N LEU A 120 -20.38 22.13 -4.90
CA LEU A 120 -20.58 20.87 -5.63
C LEU A 120 -19.42 20.57 -6.58
N LEU A 121 -18.90 21.57 -7.29
CA LEU A 121 -17.74 21.41 -8.16
C LEU A 121 -16.48 21.04 -7.35
N ALA A 122 -16.27 21.70 -6.20
CA ALA A 122 -15.17 21.37 -5.30
C ALA A 122 -15.31 19.98 -4.69
N ALA A 123 -16.53 19.55 -4.36
CA ALA A 123 -16.80 18.19 -3.87
C ALA A 123 -16.56 17.13 -4.95
N VAL A 124 -16.99 17.37 -6.20
CA VAL A 124 -16.74 16.48 -7.34
C VAL A 124 -15.26 16.42 -7.68
N MET A 125 -14.57 17.57 -7.70
CA MET A 125 -13.12 17.59 -7.92
C MET A 125 -12.38 16.91 -6.77
N GLY A 126 -12.76 17.14 -5.51
CA GLY A 126 -12.19 16.46 -4.35
C GLY A 126 -12.41 14.94 -4.38
N ALA A 127 -13.60 14.49 -4.76
CA ALA A 127 -13.90 13.06 -4.94
C ALA A 127 -13.15 12.46 -6.15
N GLY A 128 -13.04 13.20 -7.23
CA GLY A 128 -12.25 12.80 -8.41
C GLY A 128 -10.76 12.74 -8.10
N PHE A 129 -10.22 13.71 -7.37
CA PHE A 129 -8.82 13.73 -6.91
C PHE A 129 -8.57 12.63 -5.89
N GLY A 130 -9.49 12.41 -4.95
CA GLY A 130 -9.40 11.34 -3.96
C GLY A 130 -9.49 9.95 -4.61
N GLY A 131 -10.40 9.78 -5.57
CA GLY A 131 -10.52 8.56 -6.36
C GLY A 131 -9.31 8.32 -7.27
N ALA A 132 -8.81 9.37 -7.93
CA ALA A 132 -7.59 9.30 -8.73
C ALA A 132 -6.34 9.05 -7.88
N TYR A 133 -6.25 9.64 -6.69
CA TYR A 133 -5.17 9.39 -5.72
C TYR A 133 -5.23 7.97 -5.18
N TYR A 134 -6.43 7.47 -4.86
CA TYR A 134 -6.62 6.09 -4.41
C TYR A 134 -6.27 5.09 -5.51
N LEU A 135 -6.74 5.31 -6.74
CA LEU A 135 -6.37 4.51 -7.92
C LEU A 135 -4.88 4.63 -8.25
N TYR A 136 -4.28 5.81 -8.13
CA TYR A 136 -2.85 6.03 -8.35
C TYR A 136 -2.00 5.27 -7.32
N ARG A 137 -2.44 5.24 -6.05
CA ARG A 137 -1.78 4.45 -4.99
C ARG A 137 -1.92 2.94 -5.22
N ASP A 138 -3.05 2.48 -5.76
CA ASP A 138 -3.31 1.07 -6.08
C ASP A 138 -2.59 0.61 -7.36
N LEU A 139 -2.37 1.54 -8.31
CA LEU A 139 -1.67 1.28 -9.57
C LEU A 139 -0.13 1.33 -9.44
N GLN A 140 0.41 2.00 -8.42
CA GLN A 140 1.81 1.82 -8.07
C GLN A 140 1.95 0.45 -7.40
N GLY A 141 2.29 -0.57 -8.20
CA GLY A 141 2.81 -1.81 -7.67
C GLY A 141 3.91 -1.51 -6.65
N GLU A 142 3.87 -2.21 -5.52
CA GLU A 142 4.83 -2.10 -4.43
C GLU A 142 6.25 -2.19 -5.02
N GLU A 143 6.98 -1.08 -5.04
CA GLU A 143 8.35 -1.06 -5.55
C GLU A 143 9.14 -2.08 -4.74
N ILE A 144 9.72 -3.08 -5.39
CA ILE A 144 10.40 -4.19 -4.69
C ILE A 144 11.64 -3.60 -4.04
N SER A 145 11.52 -3.23 -2.76
CA SER A 145 12.67 -2.79 -1.98
C SER A 145 13.47 -4.01 -1.55
N LEU A 146 14.73 -4.06 -1.98
CA LEU A 146 15.71 -5.09 -1.57
C LEU A 146 16.38 -4.77 -0.23
N VAL A 147 16.00 -3.64 0.36
CA VAL A 147 16.43 -3.17 1.67
C VAL A 147 15.17 -2.89 2.49
N GLU A 148 15.28 -2.98 3.80
CA GLU A 148 14.16 -2.65 4.68
C GLU A 148 13.68 -1.21 4.49
N VAL A 149 12.40 -0.99 4.79
CA VAL A 149 11.76 0.33 4.74
C VAL A 149 11.15 0.63 6.10
N GLU A 150 11.69 1.64 6.76
CA GLU A 150 11.28 2.08 8.10
C GLU A 150 10.16 3.14 8.07
N PRO A 151 9.23 3.17 9.05
CA PRO A 151 9.12 2.25 10.17
C PRO A 151 8.54 0.89 9.75
N ASN A 152 9.08 -0.21 10.29
CA ASN A 152 8.55 -1.58 10.10
C ASN A 152 8.34 -2.32 11.43
N ASN A 153 8.18 -1.60 12.53
CA ASN A 153 8.26 -2.14 13.90
C ASN A 153 6.98 -2.87 14.38
N SER A 154 5.94 -2.96 13.54
CA SER A 154 4.65 -3.54 13.90
C SER A 154 3.98 -4.27 12.72
N PRO A 155 3.05 -5.20 12.97
CA PRO A 155 2.29 -5.87 11.90
C PRO A 155 1.56 -4.91 10.94
N ALA A 156 1.14 -3.74 11.43
CA ALA A 156 0.47 -2.71 10.61
C ALA A 156 1.43 -2.02 9.64
N GLU A 157 2.71 -1.93 10.01
CA GLU A 157 3.79 -1.28 9.26
C GLU A 157 4.66 -2.31 8.50
N ALA A 158 4.36 -3.60 8.66
CA ALA A 158 5.22 -4.67 8.19
C ALA A 158 5.50 -4.58 6.69
N GLN A 159 6.77 -4.68 6.31
CA GLN A 159 7.18 -4.71 4.90
C GLN A 159 6.86 -6.08 4.30
N ARG A 160 6.26 -6.08 3.11
CA ARG A 160 5.95 -7.32 2.40
C ARG A 160 7.22 -7.95 1.82
N LEU A 161 7.44 -9.23 2.08
CA LEU A 161 8.49 -10.02 1.43
C LEU A 161 7.92 -10.87 0.30
N LEU A 162 8.58 -10.85 -0.85
CA LEU A 162 8.25 -11.71 -1.99
C LEU A 162 9.05 -13.02 -1.92
N PRO A 163 8.46 -14.17 -2.30
CA PRO A 163 9.18 -15.43 -2.29
C PRO A 163 10.35 -15.41 -3.28
N GLY A 164 11.52 -15.89 -2.83
CA GLY A 164 12.77 -15.93 -3.58
C GLY A 164 13.52 -14.60 -3.66
N VAL A 165 13.01 -13.54 -3.05
CA VAL A 165 13.65 -12.21 -3.03
C VAL A 165 14.28 -11.98 -1.67
N ALA A 166 15.61 -11.89 -1.65
CA ALA A 166 16.37 -11.56 -0.46
C ALA A 166 16.25 -10.07 -0.15
N VAL A 167 15.91 -9.73 1.11
CA VAL A 167 15.83 -8.37 1.62
C VAL A 167 16.86 -8.17 2.71
N LYS A 168 17.59 -7.05 2.66
CA LYS A 168 18.55 -6.66 3.70
C LYS A 168 17.87 -5.83 4.77
N GLY A 169 18.01 -6.20 6.03
CA GLY A 169 17.52 -5.43 7.17
C GLY A 169 18.64 -5.08 8.16
N PHE A 170 18.36 -4.13 9.05
CA PHE A 170 19.27 -3.61 10.06
C PHE A 170 18.51 -3.46 11.38
N LEU A 171 18.91 -4.24 12.38
CA LEU A 171 18.39 -4.04 13.74
C LEU A 171 19.10 -2.85 14.39
N GLY A 172 18.42 -1.70 14.36
CA GLY A 172 18.96 -0.38 14.66
C GLY A 172 19.21 -0.08 16.14
N ARG A 173 18.85 1.15 16.56
CA ARG A 173 19.15 1.66 17.90
C ARG A 173 18.09 1.24 18.90
N ARG A 174 18.50 1.10 20.16
CA ARG A 174 17.58 0.85 21.26
C ARG A 174 16.47 1.90 21.31
N GLN A 175 15.24 1.44 21.46
CA GLN A 175 14.09 2.31 21.64
C GLN A 175 14.15 3.02 23.02
N GLU A 176 13.49 4.18 23.15
CA GLU A 176 13.55 5.02 24.37
C GLU A 176 13.05 4.29 25.63
N ASN A 177 12.19 3.28 25.47
CA ASN A 177 11.65 2.43 26.54
C ASN A 177 12.64 1.34 27.02
N GLY A 178 13.82 1.23 26.40
CA GLY A 178 14.83 0.25 26.72
C GLY A 178 14.73 -1.09 25.97
N SER A 179 13.74 -1.28 25.08
CA SER A 179 13.65 -2.46 24.21
C SER A 179 14.55 -2.31 22.98
N GLY A 180 15.03 -3.45 22.46
CA GLY A 180 15.75 -3.49 21.19
C GLY A 180 14.84 -3.12 20.03
N ASP A 181 15.44 -2.81 18.89
CA ASP A 181 14.72 -2.68 17.62
C ASP A 181 14.11 -4.02 17.22
N ALA A 182 13.01 -3.98 16.46
CA ALA A 182 12.37 -5.18 15.96
C ALA A 182 11.77 -4.92 14.58
N ASP A 183 12.23 -5.67 13.59
CA ASP A 183 11.76 -5.53 12.22
C ASP A 183 10.66 -6.54 11.95
N VAL A 184 9.50 -6.05 11.54
CA VAL A 184 8.35 -6.90 11.19
C VAL A 184 8.18 -6.95 9.68
N TYR A 185 8.19 -8.16 9.16
CA TYR A 185 7.92 -8.45 7.76
C TYR A 185 6.61 -9.22 7.61
N ARG A 186 5.96 -9.10 6.45
CA ARG A 186 4.74 -9.81 6.12
C ARG A 186 4.99 -10.75 4.95
N ILE A 187 4.57 -12.01 5.11
CA ILE A 187 4.51 -12.99 4.02
C ILE A 187 3.07 -13.43 3.81
N THR A 188 2.74 -13.74 2.56
CA THR A 188 1.42 -14.23 2.16
C THR A 188 1.58 -15.57 1.47
N ARG A 189 0.76 -16.55 1.86
CA ARG A 189 0.79 -17.88 1.26
C ARG A 189 0.48 -17.80 -0.23
N PRO A 190 1.32 -18.37 -1.11
CA PRO A 190 1.00 -18.50 -2.52
C PRO A 190 -0.12 -19.51 -2.74
N GLY A 191 -1.16 -19.15 -3.48
CA GLY A 191 -2.27 -20.05 -3.83
C GLY A 191 -3.20 -20.40 -2.66
N SER A 192 -4.14 -21.32 -2.92
CA SER A 192 -5.17 -21.74 -1.95
C SER A 192 -4.74 -22.94 -1.09
N GLU A 193 -3.90 -23.81 -1.63
CA GLU A 193 -3.41 -25.02 -0.96
C GLU A 193 -2.39 -24.69 0.12
N THR A 194 -2.23 -25.60 1.09
CA THR A 194 -1.12 -25.54 2.05
C THR A 194 0.21 -25.55 1.29
N GLN A 195 1.09 -24.62 1.64
CA GLN A 195 2.44 -24.53 1.09
C GLN A 195 3.44 -24.73 2.22
N TYR A 196 4.51 -25.44 1.92
CA TYR A 196 5.69 -25.48 2.78
C TYR A 196 6.67 -24.42 2.32
N ILE A 197 7.32 -23.74 3.25
CA ILE A 197 8.33 -22.72 2.94
C ILE A 197 9.65 -23.02 3.62
N THR A 198 10.71 -22.60 2.95
CA THR A 198 12.02 -22.42 3.58
C THR A 198 12.14 -20.95 3.97
N LEU A 199 12.56 -20.68 5.20
CA LEU A 199 12.88 -19.34 5.69
C LEU A 199 14.31 -19.34 6.22
N THR A 200 15.10 -18.34 5.82
CA THR A 200 16.47 -18.14 6.30
C THR A 200 16.68 -16.67 6.63
N VAL A 201 17.23 -16.41 7.81
CA VAL A 201 17.75 -15.11 8.23
C VAL A 201 19.21 -15.28 8.62
N THR A 202 20.10 -14.53 7.97
CA THR A 202 21.53 -14.62 8.32
C THR A 202 21.78 -14.02 9.70
N GLY A 203 22.68 -14.62 10.47
CA GLY A 203 23.09 -14.06 11.77
C GLY A 203 23.83 -12.73 11.64
N LEU A 204 23.87 -11.97 12.73
CA LEU A 204 24.64 -10.74 12.87
C LEU A 204 25.90 -10.98 13.72
N PRO A 205 27.08 -10.47 13.32
CA PRO A 205 28.36 -10.85 13.93
C PRO A 205 28.53 -10.42 15.40
N ASN A 206 27.69 -9.52 15.89
CA ASN A 206 27.75 -8.91 17.22
C ASN A 206 26.48 -9.13 18.06
N MET A 207 25.50 -9.89 17.56
CA MET A 207 24.21 -10.08 18.21
C MET A 207 23.64 -11.48 17.99
N ASP A 208 22.94 -12.00 19.01
CA ASP A 208 22.11 -13.21 18.93
C ASP A 208 20.69 -12.76 18.54
N ILE A 209 20.29 -13.07 17.31
CA ILE A 209 18.96 -12.70 16.78
C ILE A 209 18.01 -13.87 16.93
N VAL A 210 16.71 -13.58 16.93
CA VAL A 210 15.66 -14.59 16.84
C VAL A 210 14.59 -14.13 15.87
N VAL A 211 13.86 -15.09 15.29
CA VAL A 211 12.76 -14.81 14.39
C VAL A 211 11.47 -15.42 14.93
N ASP A 212 10.54 -14.56 15.30
CA ASP A 212 9.20 -14.97 15.69
C ASP A 212 8.33 -15.10 14.42
N VAL A 213 7.81 -16.29 14.18
CA VAL A 213 6.82 -16.54 13.11
C VAL A 213 5.43 -16.45 13.72
N VAL A 214 4.69 -15.39 13.40
CA VAL A 214 3.39 -15.10 13.98
C VAL A 214 2.32 -15.23 12.91
N ARG A 215 1.30 -16.07 13.15
CA ARG A 215 0.15 -16.15 12.24
C ARG A 215 -0.73 -14.91 12.39
N ALA A 216 -1.20 -14.34 11.29
CA ALA A 216 -2.13 -13.20 11.34
C ALA A 216 -3.36 -13.52 12.21
N GLY A 217 -3.64 -12.63 13.17
CA GLY A 217 -4.71 -12.80 14.17
C GLY A 217 -4.32 -13.59 15.43
N SER A 218 -3.10 -14.13 15.50
CA SER A 218 -2.53 -14.70 16.74
C SER A 218 -1.76 -13.63 17.51
N ALA A 219 -1.82 -13.68 18.85
CA ALA A 219 -0.99 -12.85 19.71
C ALA A 219 0.39 -13.49 19.98
N GLU A 220 0.45 -14.83 19.97
CA GLU A 220 1.65 -15.60 20.24
C GLU A 220 2.28 -16.11 18.93
N PRO A 221 3.62 -16.22 18.87
CA PRO A 221 4.29 -16.87 17.75
C PRO A 221 3.92 -18.35 17.69
N VAL A 222 3.77 -18.87 16.48
CA VAL A 222 3.59 -20.30 16.22
C VAL A 222 4.92 -21.05 16.13
N LEU A 223 6.02 -20.32 15.90
CA LEU A 223 7.38 -20.82 15.90
C LEU A 223 8.33 -19.67 16.28
N VAL A 224 9.34 -19.96 17.09
CA VAL A 224 10.44 -19.04 17.40
C VAL A 224 11.73 -19.69 16.94
N LEU A 225 12.33 -19.14 15.90
CA LEU A 225 13.62 -19.60 15.40
C LEU A 225 14.73 -18.96 16.25
N ASN A 226 15.59 -19.83 16.77
CA ASN A 226 16.77 -19.45 17.53
C ASN A 226 17.89 -20.48 17.31
N GLY A 227 18.80 -20.21 16.37
CA GLY A 227 19.99 -20.99 16.06
C GLY A 227 21.05 -20.92 17.16
N GLN A 228 20.84 -20.08 18.16
CA GLN A 228 21.64 -19.85 19.36
C GLN A 228 23.02 -19.28 19.14
N GLY A 229 23.22 -18.11 19.74
CA GLY A 229 24.51 -17.49 19.88
C GLY A 229 24.78 -16.42 18.83
N VAL A 230 25.74 -15.58 19.14
CA VAL A 230 26.10 -14.44 18.30
C VAL A 230 26.55 -14.91 16.92
N GLY A 231 25.92 -14.37 15.87
CA GLY A 231 26.22 -14.69 14.48
C GLY A 231 25.60 -15.99 13.95
N ALA A 232 24.86 -16.73 14.77
CA ALA A 232 24.12 -17.90 14.30
C ALA A 232 22.99 -17.47 13.34
N PRO A 233 22.79 -18.19 12.22
CA PRO A 233 21.65 -17.94 11.34
C PRO A 233 20.38 -18.59 11.88
N GLU A 234 19.24 -18.02 11.51
CA GLU A 234 17.92 -18.58 11.76
C GLU A 234 17.39 -19.28 10.52
N HIS A 235 16.99 -20.54 10.64
CA HIS A 235 16.58 -21.34 9.51
C HIS A 235 15.45 -22.30 9.87
N VAL A 236 14.47 -22.41 8.97
CA VAL A 236 13.51 -23.52 8.97
C VAL A 236 13.33 -24.02 7.54
N PRO A 237 13.56 -25.32 7.27
CA PRO A 237 13.59 -25.84 5.90
C PRO A 237 12.20 -26.06 5.30
N ALA A 238 11.21 -26.44 6.13
CA ALA A 238 9.92 -26.93 5.68
C ALA A 238 8.75 -26.50 6.59
N PHE A 239 8.59 -25.18 6.82
CA PHE A 239 7.50 -24.66 7.66
C PHE A 239 6.15 -24.61 6.91
N PRO A 240 5.02 -25.06 7.51
CA PRO A 240 3.73 -25.11 6.85
C PRO A 240 2.95 -23.80 6.99
N LEU A 241 2.56 -23.21 5.86
CA LEU A 241 1.63 -22.09 5.82
C LEU A 241 0.18 -22.60 5.80
N TYR A 242 -0.39 -22.85 6.98
CA TYR A 242 -1.83 -23.16 7.13
C TYR A 242 -2.71 -21.93 7.00
N GLY A 243 -2.23 -20.76 7.44
CA GLY A 243 -2.87 -19.46 7.25
C GLY A 243 -2.55 -18.83 5.89
N SER A 244 -3.31 -17.81 5.52
CA SER A 244 -3.04 -17.01 4.32
C SER A 244 -1.94 -15.96 4.54
N GLU A 245 -1.71 -15.54 5.79
CA GLU A 245 -0.83 -14.43 6.14
C GLU A 245 -0.09 -14.70 7.45
N TYR A 246 1.19 -14.38 7.46
CA TYR A 246 2.09 -14.49 8.60
C TYR A 246 2.98 -13.24 8.68
N PHE A 247 3.37 -12.91 9.91
CA PHE A 247 4.36 -11.90 10.22
C PHE A 247 5.64 -12.58 10.70
N LEU A 248 6.78 -12.11 10.21
CA LEU A 248 8.12 -12.55 10.63
C LEU A 248 8.74 -11.38 11.37
N GLN A 249 8.91 -11.51 12.69
CA GLN A 249 9.52 -10.47 13.50
C GLN A 249 10.97 -10.86 13.82
N VAL A 250 11.91 -10.12 13.25
CA VAL A 250 13.34 -10.25 13.52
C VAL A 250 13.68 -9.33 14.68
N ARG A 251 14.32 -9.84 15.72
CA ARG A 251 14.70 -9.04 16.90
C ARG A 251 15.91 -9.65 17.60
N GLU A 252 16.53 -8.87 18.48
CA GLU A 252 17.51 -9.40 19.42
C GLU A 252 16.88 -10.39 20.40
N ARG A 253 17.62 -11.43 20.75
CA ARG A 253 17.28 -12.30 21.88
C ARG A 253 17.38 -11.52 23.18
N TRP A 254 16.25 -11.33 23.86
CA TRP A 254 16.27 -10.66 25.16
C TRP A 254 16.94 -11.53 26.24
N ILE A 255 17.96 -10.97 26.90
CA ILE A 255 18.61 -11.57 28.06
C ILE A 255 18.28 -10.71 29.29
N GLN A 256 17.70 -11.33 30.31
CA GLN A 256 17.29 -10.63 31.53
C GLN A 256 18.46 -9.87 32.17
N GLY A 257 18.26 -8.58 32.44
CA GLY A 257 19.27 -7.72 33.07
C GLY A 257 20.37 -7.26 32.12
N GLN A 258 20.35 -7.69 30.86
CA GLN A 258 21.19 -7.14 29.80
C GLN A 258 20.41 -6.15 28.95
N HIS A 259 21.20 -5.32 28.30
CA HIS A 259 20.79 -4.13 27.62
C HIS A 259 20.99 -4.40 26.13
N PRO A 260 19.94 -4.25 25.28
CA PRO A 260 20.02 -4.60 23.86
C PRO A 260 21.28 -4.09 23.17
N ALA A 261 21.97 -4.95 22.42
CA ALA A 261 23.12 -4.56 21.64
C ALA A 261 22.69 -3.57 20.55
N GLU A 262 23.44 -2.49 20.36
CA GLU A 262 23.21 -1.58 19.23
C GLU A 262 24.03 -2.04 18.03
N ASN A 263 23.37 -2.36 16.91
CA ASN A 263 24.03 -2.75 15.67
C ASN A 263 23.59 -1.84 14.51
N ILE A 264 24.28 -0.72 14.33
CA ILE A 264 23.92 0.27 13.30
C ILE A 264 24.63 0.08 11.96
N SER A 265 25.42 -0.99 11.78
CA SER A 265 26.28 -1.15 10.59
C SER A 265 26.16 -2.50 9.88
N ASP A 266 25.99 -3.59 10.62
CA ASP A 266 25.90 -4.91 9.98
C ASP A 266 24.45 -5.19 9.60
N ALA A 267 24.26 -5.69 8.37
CA ALA A 267 22.96 -6.05 7.85
C ALA A 267 22.75 -7.56 7.95
N TYR A 268 21.56 -7.98 8.33
CA TYR A 268 21.12 -9.35 8.08
C TYR A 268 20.40 -9.41 6.73
N THR A 269 20.24 -10.62 6.20
CA THR A 269 19.43 -10.89 5.02
C THR A 269 18.34 -11.87 5.40
N ILE A 270 17.08 -11.51 5.09
CA ILE A 270 15.93 -12.38 5.20
C ILE A 270 15.51 -12.86 3.81
N LEU A 271 15.31 -14.18 3.68
CA LEU A 271 14.87 -14.83 2.45
C LEU A 271 13.87 -15.92 2.80
N TRP A 272 12.73 -15.92 2.12
CA TRP A 272 11.79 -17.03 2.16
C TRP A 272 11.45 -17.50 0.76
N SER A 273 11.11 -18.77 0.58
CA SER A 273 10.65 -19.32 -0.70
C SER A 273 9.77 -20.54 -0.47
N VAL A 274 8.99 -20.93 -1.49
CA VAL A 274 8.27 -22.22 -1.45
C VAL A 274 9.29 -23.35 -1.42
N ALA A 275 9.18 -24.23 -0.44
CA ALA A 275 10.09 -25.34 -0.26
C ALA A 275 9.90 -26.38 -1.38
N HIS A 276 11.00 -26.84 -1.94
CA HIS A 276 11.03 -27.93 -2.93
C HIS A 276 11.28 -29.25 -2.22
N LEU A 277 10.23 -29.80 -1.60
CA LEU A 277 10.33 -31.01 -0.79
C LEU A 277 10.14 -32.27 -1.64
N THR A 278 10.93 -33.29 -1.32
CA THR A 278 10.72 -34.67 -1.74
C THR A 278 9.97 -35.44 -0.66
N GLU A 279 9.74 -36.73 -0.87
CA GLU A 279 9.22 -37.64 0.15
C GLU A 279 10.26 -38.00 1.21
N ASP A 280 11.55 -37.77 0.92
CA ASP A 280 12.67 -38.07 1.80
C ASP A 280 13.05 -36.88 2.70
N ASP A 281 12.30 -35.78 2.63
CA ASP A 281 12.55 -34.57 3.42
C ASP A 281 11.55 -34.47 4.58
N GLU A 282 12.04 -34.06 5.74
CA GLU A 282 11.20 -33.70 6.89
C GLU A 282 10.18 -32.62 6.56
N ARG A 283 9.16 -32.50 7.42
CA ARG A 283 8.14 -31.46 7.33
C ARG A 283 7.84 -30.93 8.71
N GLU A 284 8.07 -29.65 8.91
CA GLU A 284 7.73 -29.00 10.16
C GLU A 284 6.21 -28.76 10.26
N LEU A 285 5.64 -28.62 11.45
CA LEU A 285 6.20 -28.94 12.77
C LEU A 285 5.88 -30.42 13.07
N ASN A 286 6.87 -31.21 13.43
CA ASN A 286 6.76 -32.66 13.67
C ASN A 286 7.09 -33.04 15.13
N ASN A 287 6.98 -32.10 16.06
CA ASN A 287 7.48 -32.21 17.45
C ASN A 287 6.72 -33.18 18.36
N THR A 288 5.74 -33.93 17.83
CA THR A 288 4.93 -34.87 18.60
C THR A 288 4.63 -36.11 17.77
N VAL A 289 4.35 -37.23 18.43
CA VAL A 289 3.91 -38.48 17.77
C VAL A 289 2.70 -38.26 16.85
N ALA A 290 1.76 -37.37 17.23
CA ALA A 290 0.58 -37.08 16.42
C ALA A 290 0.87 -36.27 15.15
N ALA A 291 2.01 -35.56 15.12
CA ALA A 291 2.47 -34.76 13.99
C ALA A 291 3.68 -35.39 13.28
N ALA A 292 4.06 -36.61 13.65
CA ALA A 292 5.30 -37.24 13.23
C ALA A 292 5.38 -37.42 11.70
N ASN A 293 6.58 -37.24 11.16
CA ASN A 293 6.87 -37.61 9.77
C ASN A 293 6.87 -39.14 9.61
N PRO A 294 6.43 -39.67 8.46
CA PRO A 294 6.53 -41.09 8.18
C PRO A 294 8.00 -41.48 7.95
N LEU A 295 8.46 -42.53 8.64
CA LEU A 295 9.76 -43.16 8.44
C LEU A 295 9.59 -44.45 7.64
N PRO A 296 9.93 -44.47 6.34
CA PRO A 296 9.86 -45.67 5.50
C PRO A 296 10.90 -46.71 5.92
N ALA A 297 10.57 -47.99 5.73
CA ALA A 297 11.39 -49.12 6.18
C ALA A 297 12.72 -49.35 5.42
N ASP A 298 12.90 -48.71 4.26
CA ASP A 298 13.94 -49.04 3.28
C ASP A 298 14.75 -47.83 2.76
N ARG A 299 14.42 -46.61 3.17
CA ARG A 299 15.14 -45.39 2.75
C ARG A 299 15.28 -44.39 3.91
N PRO A 300 16.32 -43.55 3.90
CA PRO A 300 16.49 -42.54 4.93
C PRO A 300 15.56 -41.35 4.72
N ILE A 301 15.19 -40.70 5.82
CA ILE A 301 14.65 -39.35 5.81
C ILE A 301 15.77 -38.37 6.20
N ARG A 302 15.83 -37.26 5.48
CA ARG A 302 16.70 -36.13 5.75
C ARG A 302 15.97 -35.14 6.65
N GLY A 303 16.57 -34.86 7.80
CA GLY A 303 16.07 -33.87 8.75
C GLY A 303 17.12 -32.87 9.21
N VAL A 304 16.71 -31.84 9.95
CA VAL A 304 17.53 -30.73 10.43
C VAL A 304 17.06 -30.31 11.82
N LEU A 305 17.93 -30.44 12.82
CA LEU A 305 17.71 -29.79 14.11
C LEU A 305 18.01 -28.29 13.97
N GLY A 306 16.99 -27.51 13.65
CA GLY A 306 17.10 -26.16 13.12
C GLY A 306 17.22 -25.06 14.18
N TRP A 307 16.59 -25.23 15.34
CA TRP A 307 16.54 -24.21 16.39
C TRP A 307 16.60 -24.81 17.80
N ASP A 308 16.79 -23.95 18.80
CA ASP A 308 16.80 -24.36 20.21
C ASP A 308 15.47 -24.98 20.63
N GLY A 309 15.54 -26.21 21.13
CA GLY A 309 14.36 -26.98 21.51
C GLY A 309 13.60 -27.57 20.31
N ASP A 310 14.23 -27.63 19.14
CA ASP A 310 13.71 -28.38 18.02
C ASP A 310 13.64 -29.89 18.34
N ILE A 311 12.53 -30.50 17.95
CA ILE A 311 12.20 -31.89 18.23
C ILE A 311 11.62 -32.46 16.95
N ASP A 312 12.29 -33.46 16.41
CA ASP A 312 11.80 -34.18 15.25
C ASP A 312 11.24 -35.54 15.65
N VAL A 313 9.97 -35.79 15.36
CA VAL A 313 9.38 -37.12 15.58
C VAL A 313 9.10 -37.80 14.26
N TYR A 314 9.56 -39.04 14.15
CA TYR A 314 9.31 -39.92 13.02
C TYR A 314 8.65 -41.21 13.48
N CYS A 315 7.62 -41.68 12.77
CA CYS A 315 6.94 -42.94 13.07
C CYS A 315 7.00 -43.88 11.87
N ALA A 316 7.15 -45.18 12.13
CA ALA A 316 7.22 -46.21 11.09
C ALA A 316 6.05 -46.11 10.10
N ALA A 317 6.36 -45.91 8.81
CA ALA A 317 5.37 -45.79 7.76
C ALA A 317 4.71 -47.15 7.44
N GLU A 318 5.43 -48.25 7.66
CA GLU A 318 4.94 -49.63 7.52
C GLU A 318 5.34 -50.49 8.73
N ALA A 319 4.61 -51.60 8.90
CA ALA A 319 5.02 -52.65 9.83
C ALA A 319 6.09 -53.53 9.18
N GLY A 320 6.96 -54.12 10.00
CA GLY A 320 8.11 -54.85 9.50
C GLY A 320 8.75 -55.76 10.54
N ALA A 321 9.68 -56.58 10.07
CA ALA A 321 10.44 -57.50 10.89
C ALA A 321 11.52 -56.78 11.71
N GLU A 322 12.53 -57.53 12.12
CA GLU A 322 13.63 -57.05 12.95
C GLU A 322 14.41 -55.90 12.28
N LYS A 323 14.56 -54.78 12.98
CA LYS A 323 15.21 -53.55 12.48
C LYS A 323 16.03 -52.86 13.56
N VAL A 324 16.92 -51.98 13.15
CA VAL A 324 17.58 -50.98 14.00
C VAL A 324 17.24 -49.59 13.47
N ILE A 325 17.09 -48.60 14.33
CA ILE A 325 17.02 -47.19 13.91
C ILE A 325 18.39 -46.57 14.09
N SER A 326 18.91 -45.94 13.05
CA SER A 326 20.16 -45.16 13.08
C SER A 326 19.88 -43.71 12.74
N VAL A 327 20.50 -42.80 13.48
CA VAL A 327 20.53 -41.36 13.21
C VAL A 327 21.98 -40.96 13.01
N GLU A 328 22.30 -40.33 11.88
CA GLU A 328 23.65 -39.83 11.61
C GLU A 328 23.98 -38.62 12.50
N GLY A 329 25.26 -38.47 12.85
CA GLY A 329 25.72 -37.41 13.75
C GLY A 329 25.66 -36.02 13.12
N VAL A 330 25.37 -35.02 13.96
CA VAL A 330 25.31 -33.60 13.58
C VAL A 330 26.47 -32.87 14.26
N ALA A 331 27.35 -32.21 13.51
CA ALA A 331 28.55 -31.61 14.08
C ALA A 331 28.19 -30.54 15.11
N GLY A 332 28.86 -30.60 16.27
CA GLY A 332 28.63 -29.68 17.39
C GLY A 332 27.36 -29.95 18.20
N VAL A 333 26.52 -30.91 17.78
CA VAL A 333 25.29 -31.29 18.48
C VAL A 333 25.48 -32.67 19.10
N ASP A 334 24.94 -32.85 20.29
CA ASP A 334 24.95 -34.10 21.04
C ASP A 334 23.52 -34.64 21.02
N LEU A 335 23.29 -35.65 20.18
CA LEU A 335 21.95 -36.13 19.87
C LEU A 335 21.36 -36.88 21.05
N LEU A 336 20.08 -36.63 21.31
CA LEU A 336 19.28 -37.37 22.27
C LEU A 336 18.10 -38.00 21.53
N VAL A 337 18.14 -39.34 21.44
CA VAL A 337 17.11 -40.11 20.77
C VAL A 337 16.19 -40.78 21.79
N ARG A 338 14.88 -40.67 21.61
CA ARG A 338 13.89 -41.41 22.40
C ARG A 338 13.07 -42.32 21.51
N LEU A 339 13.05 -43.61 21.84
CA LEU A 339 12.30 -44.63 21.14
C LEU A 339 10.98 -44.92 21.84
N PHE A 340 9.89 -44.89 21.08
CA PHE A 340 8.54 -45.23 21.50
C PHE A 340 8.10 -46.51 20.79
N GLN A 341 7.55 -47.48 21.54
CA GLN A 341 6.90 -48.68 21.00
C GLN A 341 5.66 -49.04 21.82
N PRO A 342 4.66 -49.75 21.25
CA PRO A 342 3.44 -50.17 21.96
C PRO A 342 3.72 -51.02 23.20
N THR A 343 4.81 -51.77 23.17
CA THR A 343 5.23 -52.68 24.24
C THR A 343 5.90 -51.95 25.41
N MET A 344 6.22 -50.66 25.26
CA MET A 344 6.93 -49.86 26.24
C MET A 344 5.95 -49.00 27.05
N ALA A 345 6.11 -48.98 28.36
CA ALA A 345 5.36 -48.08 29.24
C ALA A 345 5.93 -46.64 29.23
N GLU A 346 7.23 -46.51 29.02
CA GLU A 346 7.96 -45.24 28.90
C GLU A 346 8.93 -45.32 27.72
N PRO A 347 9.24 -44.21 27.04
CA PRO A 347 10.19 -44.21 25.95
C PRO A 347 11.59 -44.60 26.42
N THR A 348 12.27 -45.41 25.59
CA THR A 348 13.67 -45.79 25.84
C THR A 348 14.59 -44.70 25.33
N VAL A 349 15.47 -44.19 26.19
CA VAL A 349 16.49 -43.22 25.81
C VAL A 349 17.68 -43.93 25.15
N VAL A 350 18.09 -43.44 24.00
CA VAL A 350 19.26 -43.86 23.22
C VAL A 350 20.20 -42.67 23.14
N ASN A 351 21.36 -42.82 23.77
CA ASN A 351 22.37 -41.78 23.97
C ASN A 351 23.75 -42.45 24.10
N GLY A 352 24.09 -43.27 23.11
CA GLY A 352 25.35 -44.01 23.04
C GLY A 352 26.47 -43.20 22.40
N GLY A 353 26.13 -42.23 21.54
CA GLY A 353 27.05 -41.32 20.88
C GLY A 353 27.42 -40.13 21.76
N GLY A 354 28.59 -39.55 21.48
CA GLY A 354 29.01 -38.27 22.02
C GLY A 354 28.70 -37.07 21.13
N LEU A 355 29.32 -35.94 21.44
CA LEU A 355 29.22 -34.71 20.64
C LEU A 355 29.63 -34.94 19.18
N GLY A 356 28.73 -34.65 18.25
CA GLY A 356 28.95 -34.82 16.82
C GLY A 356 28.76 -36.24 16.30
N GLU A 357 28.49 -37.20 17.18
CA GLU A 357 28.31 -38.61 16.81
C GLU A 357 26.82 -38.94 16.59
N GLY A 358 26.59 -40.01 15.82
CA GLY A 358 25.24 -40.51 15.57
C GLY A 358 24.73 -41.39 16.70
N GLU A 359 23.45 -41.70 16.65
CA GLU A 359 22.77 -42.58 17.60
C GLU A 359 22.23 -43.83 16.94
N ARG A 360 22.24 -44.94 17.67
CA ARG A 360 21.76 -46.23 17.15
C ARG A 360 21.01 -47.01 18.22
N THR A 361 19.79 -47.42 17.92
CA THR A 361 18.97 -48.19 18.87
C THR A 361 19.52 -49.60 19.07
N ALA A 362 19.08 -50.26 20.13
CA ALA A 362 19.13 -51.72 20.18
C ALA A 362 18.27 -52.32 19.04
N VAL A 363 18.51 -53.60 18.75
CA VAL A 363 17.72 -54.34 17.77
C VAL A 363 16.26 -54.42 18.23
N LEU A 364 15.36 -53.94 17.38
CA LEU A 364 13.92 -53.97 17.57
C LEU A 364 13.39 -55.27 16.98
N PRO A 365 12.66 -56.11 17.75
CA PRO A 365 12.18 -57.40 17.25
C PRO A 365 11.14 -57.27 16.13
N ALA A 366 10.43 -56.15 16.09
CA ALA A 366 9.50 -55.76 15.03
C ALA A 366 9.29 -54.24 15.06
N ILE A 367 8.91 -53.68 13.91
CA ILE A 367 8.40 -52.31 13.80
C ILE A 367 6.88 -52.36 13.57
N VAL A 368 6.15 -51.51 14.29
CA VAL A 368 4.69 -51.41 14.20
C VAL A 368 4.33 -50.09 13.54
N GLN A 369 3.58 -50.17 12.44
CA GLN A 369 3.15 -49.02 11.66
C GLN A 369 2.47 -47.98 12.55
N GLY A 370 2.95 -46.73 12.50
CA GLY A 370 2.42 -45.60 13.26
C GLY A 370 2.64 -45.64 14.78
N GLU A 371 3.22 -46.72 15.33
CA GLU A 371 3.39 -46.87 16.78
C GLU A 371 4.84 -47.11 17.20
N THR A 372 5.71 -47.54 16.29
CA THR A 372 7.17 -47.48 16.49
C THR A 372 7.66 -46.12 16.03
N CYS A 373 7.99 -45.25 16.98
CA CYS A 373 8.40 -43.88 16.70
C CYS A 373 9.74 -43.54 17.35
N VAL A 374 10.47 -42.63 16.73
CA VAL A 374 11.71 -42.07 17.22
C VAL A 374 11.57 -40.55 17.33
N GLU A 375 11.89 -40.01 18.49
CA GLU A 375 12.05 -38.59 18.73
C GLU A 375 13.54 -38.27 18.72
N ILE A 376 13.95 -37.27 17.95
CA ILE A 376 15.32 -36.81 17.80
C ILE A 376 15.36 -35.37 18.30
N SER A 377 16.28 -35.08 19.21
CA SER A 377 16.46 -33.75 19.79
C SER A 377 17.94 -33.54 20.14
N ALA A 378 18.31 -32.30 20.44
CA ALA A 378 19.64 -32.01 20.99
C ALA A 378 19.63 -32.08 22.52
N ARG A 379 20.70 -32.63 23.10
CA ARG A 379 20.94 -32.52 24.54
C ARG A 379 21.38 -31.10 24.89
N THR A 380 20.76 -30.54 25.92
CA THR A 380 21.10 -29.20 26.41
C THR A 380 22.09 -29.29 27.57
N GLY A 381 23.08 -28.40 27.60
CA GLY A 381 24.08 -28.35 28.67
C GLY A 381 25.26 -27.43 28.34
N PRO A 382 26.12 -27.11 29.33
CA PRO A 382 27.28 -26.26 29.09
C PRO A 382 28.21 -26.84 28.01
N GLY A 383 28.47 -26.05 26.98
CA GLY A 383 29.37 -26.42 25.88
C GLY A 383 28.74 -27.31 24.79
N LEU A 384 27.44 -27.60 24.87
CA LEU A 384 26.68 -28.30 23.83
C LEU A 384 25.95 -27.28 22.96
N SER A 385 25.94 -27.51 21.64
CA SER A 385 25.05 -26.76 20.74
C SER A 385 23.66 -27.40 20.77
N PRO A 386 22.59 -26.61 20.99
CA PRO A 386 21.22 -27.14 21.01
C PRO A 386 20.63 -27.34 19.61
N SER A 387 21.33 -26.93 18.56
CA SER A 387 20.91 -27.08 17.17
C SER A 387 22.10 -26.90 16.22
N ASN A 388 21.91 -27.23 14.95
CA ASN A 388 22.79 -26.85 13.85
C ASN A 388 21.97 -26.68 12.56
N PRO A 389 21.44 -25.47 12.28
CA PRO A 389 20.54 -25.23 11.16
C PRO A 389 21.15 -25.47 9.77
N LEU A 390 22.48 -25.64 9.68
CA LEU A 390 23.20 -25.77 8.41
C LEU A 390 23.55 -27.21 8.06
N GLN A 391 23.47 -28.14 9.02
CA GLN A 391 23.85 -29.53 8.82
C GLN A 391 22.64 -30.45 8.97
N PRO A 392 22.15 -31.04 7.87
CA PRO A 392 21.14 -32.08 7.96
C PRO A 392 21.71 -33.37 8.53
N TYR A 393 20.86 -34.19 9.14
CA TYR A 393 21.11 -35.58 9.49
C TYR A 393 20.25 -36.51 8.63
N LEU A 394 20.61 -37.80 8.64
CA LEU A 394 19.79 -38.87 8.09
C LEU A 394 19.30 -39.78 9.20
N VAL A 395 18.00 -40.08 9.22
CA VAL A 395 17.40 -41.13 10.05
C VAL A 395 16.88 -42.25 9.16
N ARG A 396 17.15 -43.51 9.53
CA ARG A 396 16.70 -44.68 8.75
C ARG A 396 16.49 -45.91 9.62
N PHE A 397 15.70 -46.84 9.08
CA PHE A 397 15.73 -48.23 9.52
C PHE A 397 16.85 -49.00 8.80
N GLU A 398 17.63 -49.76 9.56
CA GLU A 398 18.70 -50.65 9.09
C GLU A 398 18.36 -52.11 9.37
N THR A 399 18.90 -53.02 8.55
CA THR A 399 18.83 -54.46 8.83
C THR A 399 19.87 -54.82 9.89
N PRO A 400 19.53 -55.57 10.94
CA PRO A 400 20.52 -55.93 11.96
C PRO A 400 21.70 -56.71 11.36
N GLY A 401 22.92 -56.24 11.59
CA GLY A 401 24.16 -56.90 11.14
C GLY A 401 24.73 -56.42 9.80
N GLU A 402 24.04 -55.50 9.12
CA GLU A 402 24.66 -54.52 8.21
C GLU A 402 25.27 -53.37 9.02
#